data_AF-A0A959UNH5-F1
#
_entry.id   AF-A0A959UNH5-F1
#
_cell.length_a   1.000
_cell.length_b   1.000
_cell.length_c   1.000
_cell.angle_alpha   90.00
_cell.angle_beta   90.00
_cell.angle_gamma   90.00
#
_symmetry.space_group_name_H-M   'P 1'
#
loop_
_entity.id
_entity.type
_entity.pdbx_description
1 polymer ?
#
loop_
_entity_poly.entity_id
_entity_poly.type
_entity_poly.pdbx_seq_one_letter_code
_entity_poly.pdbx_strand_id
1 'polypeptide(L)' 'MKLVLTCEHGGNQVPQAYRHLFRGAQDMLNSHRGWDPGALDLYEALLPQADAGWSATVTRLLVELNRSAG' A
#
# COMPACT_ATOMS: atom_id res chain seq x y z
N MET A 1 14.70 -18.60 13.79
CA MET A 1 14.33 -17.99 12.49
C MET A 1 13.88 -16.57 12.78
N LYS A 2 14.19 -15.59 11.92
CA LYS A 2 13.61 -14.25 12.03
C LYS A 2 12.53 -14.10 10.96
N LEU A 3 11.35 -13.61 11.33
CA LEU A 3 10.23 -13.30 10.45
C LEU A 3 10.15 -11.80 10.23
N VAL A 4 10.19 -11.36 8.98
CA VAL A 4 9.96 -9.98 8.57
C VAL A 4 8.70 -9.95 7.72
N LEU A 5 7.78 -9.04 8.02
CA LEU A 5 6.56 -8.83 7.25
C LEU A 5 6.58 -7.45 6.59
N THR A 6 6.28 -7.40 5.29
CA THR A 6 6.09 -6.15 4.56
C THR A 6 4.72 -6.12 3.90
N CYS A 7 4.16 -4.91 3.75
CA CYS A 7 2.90 -4.69 3.05
C CYS A 7 2.99 -3.38 2.24
N GLU A 8 3.43 -3.49 1.00
CA GLU A 8 3.72 -2.37 0.10
C GLU A 8 2.45 -1.73 -0.46
N HIS A 9 1.33 -2.47 -0.50
CA HIS A 9 0.05 -2.08 -1.14
C HIS A 9 -1.11 -1.99 -0.16
N GLY A 10 -0.84 -1.62 1.10
CA GLY A 10 -1.82 -1.64 2.18
C GLY A 10 -2.92 -0.56 2.10
N GLY A 11 -2.79 0.44 1.23
CA GLY A 11 -3.81 1.49 1.12
C GLY A 11 -3.80 2.23 -0.21
N ASN A 12 -4.88 2.97 -0.45
CA ASN A 12 -5.11 3.75 -1.65
C ASN A 12 -5.06 5.27 -1.41
N GLN A 13 -4.39 5.72 -0.35
CA GLN A 13 -4.34 7.13 0.00
C GLN A 13 -3.52 7.92 -1.03
N VAL A 14 -4.03 9.09 -1.42
CA VAL A 14 -3.29 10.04 -2.26
C VAL A 14 -2.86 11.22 -1.38
N PRO A 15 -1.54 11.45 -1.18
CA PRO A 15 -1.05 12.59 -0.42
C PRO A 15 -1.54 13.90 -1.03
N GLN A 16 -1.77 14.91 -0.18
CA GLN A 16 -2.44 16.16 -0.57
C GLN A 16 -1.81 16.82 -1.81
N ALA A 17 -0.47 16.87 -1.88
CA ALA A 17 0.27 17.45 -2.99
C ALA A 17 -0.07 16.82 -4.36
N TYR A 18 -0.45 15.54 -4.38
CA TYR A 18 -0.67 14.77 -5.62
C TYR A 18 -2.15 14.55 -5.96
N ARG A 19 -3.09 14.94 -5.10
CA ARG A 19 -4.54 14.71 -5.33
C ARG A 19 -5.04 15.23 -6.68
N HIS A 20 -4.45 16.31 -7.18
CA HIS A 20 -4.80 16.91 -8.47
C HIS A 20 -4.52 15.99 -9.67
N LEU A 21 -3.55 15.07 -9.55
CA LEU A 21 -3.21 14.07 -10.57
C LEU A 21 -4.26 12.95 -10.68
N PHE A 22 -5.06 12.75 -9.63
CA PHE A 22 -6.02 11.65 -9.53
C PHE A 22 -7.48 12.10 -9.64
N ARG A 23 -7.74 13.32 -10.14
CA ARG A 23 -9.12 13.81 -10.36
C ARG A 23 -9.83 12.91 -11.38
N GLY A 24 -10.97 12.36 -10.99
CA GLY A 24 -11.74 11.44 -11.83
C GLY A 24 -11.22 10.00 -11.84
N ALA A 25 -10.19 9.67 -11.05
CA ALA A 25 -9.61 8.33 -10.96
C ALA A 25 -10.10 7.53 -9.73
N GLN A 26 -11.16 7.96 -9.06
CA GLN A 26 -11.68 7.31 -7.84
C GLN A 26 -11.98 5.82 -8.02
N ASP A 27 -12.55 5.42 -9.17
CA ASP A 27 -12.85 4.01 -9.44
C ASP A 27 -11.57 3.16 -9.50
N MET A 28 -10.48 3.72 -10.03
CA MET A 28 -9.19 3.05 -10.07
C MET A 28 -8.56 2.97 -8.68
N LEU A 29 -8.58 4.10 -7.93
CA LEU A 29 -8.08 4.18 -6.56
C LEU A 29 -8.80 3.21 -5.63
N ASN A 30 -10.11 3.05 -5.77
CA ASN A 30 -10.93 2.17 -4.93
C ASN A 30 -10.90 0.70 -5.38
N SER A 31 -10.32 0.39 -6.54
CA SER A 31 -10.15 -0.98 -7.04
C SER A 31 -8.82 -1.59 -6.60
N HIS A 32 -8.65 -2.90 -6.86
CA HIS A 32 -7.37 -3.62 -6.67
C HIS A 32 -6.19 -3.01 -7.47
N ARG A 33 -6.46 -2.08 -8.40
CA ARG A 33 -5.41 -1.33 -9.10
C ARG A 33 -4.76 -0.28 -8.20
N GLY A 34 -5.49 0.26 -7.23
CA GLY A 34 -5.01 1.31 -6.32
C GLY A 34 -4.23 0.81 -5.12
N TRP A 35 -4.53 -0.42 -4.69
CA TRP A 35 -4.08 -1.06 -3.45
C TRP A 35 -4.51 -2.52 -3.45
N ASP A 36 -4.12 -3.29 -2.43
CA ASP A 36 -4.52 -4.68 -2.25
C ASP A 36 -5.55 -4.77 -1.09
N PRO A 37 -6.87 -4.83 -1.39
CA PRO A 37 -7.90 -4.82 -0.35
C PRO A 37 -7.74 -5.99 0.64
N GLY A 38 -7.72 -5.68 1.94
CA GLY A 38 -7.53 -6.66 3.01
C GLY A 38 -6.07 -7.03 3.31
N ALA A 39 -5.11 -6.57 2.51
CA ALA A 39 -3.69 -6.86 2.75
C ALA A 39 -3.17 -6.20 4.04
N LEU A 40 -3.56 -4.95 4.30
CA LEU A 40 -3.20 -4.25 5.53
C LEU A 40 -3.83 -4.92 6.76
N ASP A 41 -5.09 -5.34 6.67
CA ASP A 41 -5.78 -6.04 7.76
C ASP A 41 -5.05 -7.35 8.12
N LEU A 42 -4.65 -8.13 7.11
CA LEU A 42 -3.86 -9.35 7.31
C LEU A 42 -2.47 -9.06 7.87
N TYR A 43 -1.80 -8.02 7.36
CA TYR A 43 -0.52 -7.57 7.88
C TYR A 43 -0.61 -7.23 9.37
N GLU A 44 -1.61 -6.44 9.77
CA GLU A 44 -1.83 -6.05 11.17
C GLU A 44 -2.14 -7.26 12.07
N ALA A 45 -2.91 -8.23 11.57
CA ALA A 45 -3.20 -9.48 12.28
C ALA A 45 -1.97 -10.37 12.50
N LEU A 46 -1.01 -10.34 11.56
CA LEU A 46 0.20 -11.17 11.61
C LEU A 46 1.41 -10.45 12.22
N LEU A 47 1.42 -9.11 12.26
CA LEU A 47 2.52 -8.30 12.77
C LEU A 47 2.99 -8.69 14.19
N PRO A 48 2.11 -9.06 15.15
CA PRO A 48 2.54 -9.50 16.48
C PRO A 48 3.44 -10.76 16.48
N GLN A 49 3.43 -11.53 15.40
CA GLN A 49 4.26 -12.73 15.24
C GLN A 49 5.59 -12.44 14.53
N ALA A 50 5.80 -11.23 14.02
CA ALA A 50 6.98 -10.84 13.27
C ALA A 50 8.02 -10.16 14.16
N ASP A 51 9.30 -10.35 13.83
CA ASP A 51 10.41 -9.66 14.49
C ASP A 51 10.54 -8.20 14.01
N ALA A 52 10.04 -7.90 12.80
CA ALA A 52 9.97 -6.55 12.24
C ALA A 52 8.89 -6.46 11.16
N GLY A 53 8.32 -5.27 10.97
CA GLY A 53 7.45 -5.05 9.83
C GLY A 53 7.28 -3.60 9.42
N TRP A 54 6.94 -3.43 8.15
CA TRP A 54 6.66 -2.14 7.52
C TRP A 54 5.48 -2.26 6.57
N SER A 55 4.60 -1.27 6.58
CA SER A 55 3.50 -1.15 5.64
C SER A 55 3.44 0.23 5.01
N ALA A 56 2.75 0.33 3.88
CA ALA A 56 2.45 1.58 3.21
C ALA A 56 0.95 1.72 2.95
N THR A 57 0.44 2.93 3.13
CA THR A 57 -0.98 3.27 2.92
C THR A 57 -1.20 4.16 1.69
N VAL A 58 -0.12 4.65 1.07
CA VAL A 58 -0.18 5.45 -0.15
C VAL A 58 -0.44 4.53 -1.35
N THR A 59 -1.31 4.98 -2.26
CA THR A 59 -1.64 4.19 -3.45
C THR A 59 -0.41 3.84 -4.28
N ARG A 60 -0.34 2.58 -4.74
CA ARG A 60 0.70 2.10 -5.66
C ARG A 60 0.72 2.85 -7.00
N LEU A 61 -0.39 3.51 -7.34
CA LEU A 61 -0.53 4.29 -8.57
C LEU A 61 0.26 5.59 -8.54
N LEU A 62 0.66 6.09 -7.37
CA LEU A 62 1.56 7.23 -7.24
C LEU A 62 3.01 6.77 -7.27
N VAL A 63 3.35 5.80 -6.41
CA VAL A 63 4.66 5.16 -6.36
C VAL A 63 4.49 3.71 -5.97
N GLU A 64 5.08 2.83 -6.76
CA GLU A 64 5.03 1.39 -6.57
C GLU A 64 6.28 0.94 -5.81
N LEU A 65 6.15 0.69 -4.50
CA LEU A 65 7.28 0.37 -3.62
C LEU A 65 7.92 -0.99 -3.89
N ASN A 66 7.23 -1.88 -4.62
CA ASN A 66 7.75 -3.17 -5.05
C ASN A 66 8.24 -3.15 -6.51
N ARG A 67 8.71 -1.99 -6.99
CA ARG A 67 9.40 -1.82 -8.27
C ARG A 67 10.60 -0.89 -8.12
N SER A 68 11.68 -1.19 -8.83
CA SER A 68 12.85 -0.31 -8.92
C SER A 68 12.61 0.86 -9.88
N ALA A 69 13.31 1.96 -9.68
CA ALA A 69 13.48 2.97 -10.73
C ALA A 69 14.20 2.30 -11.93
N GLY A 70 13.71 2.60 -13.14
CA GLY A 70 14.31 2.11 -14.39
C GLY A 70 15.63 2.79 -14.71
#